data_AF-A0A7W7B6D0-F1
#
_entry.id   AF-A0A7W7B6D0-F1
#
_cell.length_a   1.000
_cell.length_b   1.000
_cell.length_c   1.000
_cell.angle_alpha   90.00
_cell.angle_beta   90.00
_cell.angle_gamma   90.00
#
_symmetry.space_group_name_H-M   'P 1'
#
loop_
_entity.id
_entity.type
_entity.pdbx_description
1 polymer ?
#
loop_
_entity_poly.entity_id
_entity_poly.type
_entity_poly.pdbx_seq_one_letter_code
_entity_poly.pdbx_strand_id
1 'polypeptide(L)' 'MRDGRILRNTLPHACPSLGFEAAFTYSTSLSQLCSTDIITVIQQGGGPRLGASCGLGSFVPYTPPPKNE' A
#
# COMPACT_ATOMS: atom_id res chain seq x y z
N MET A 1 -4.66 1.12 12.91
CA MET A 1 -3.37 0.60 13.41
C MET A 1 -3.41 0.65 14.93
N ARG A 2 -3.45 -0.49 15.64
CA ARG A 2 -3.78 -0.53 17.08
C ARG A 2 -2.59 -0.42 18.04
N ASP A 3 -1.36 -0.39 17.53
CA ASP A 3 -0.14 -0.62 18.33
C ASP A 3 1.03 0.32 17.98
N GLY A 4 0.83 1.32 17.11
CA GLY A 4 1.92 2.19 16.62
C GLY A 4 3.00 1.48 15.79
N ARG A 5 2.89 0.16 15.59
CA ARG A 5 3.82 -0.64 14.81
C ARG A 5 3.75 -0.23 13.34
N ILE A 6 4.91 0.09 12.79
CA ILE A 6 5.08 0.31 11.37
C ILE A 6 5.43 -1.03 10.74
N LEU A 7 4.67 -1.38 9.71
CA LEU A 7 4.86 -2.60 8.94
C LEU A 7 5.21 -2.20 7.52
N ARG A 8 6.24 -2.83 6.96
CA ARG A 8 6.61 -2.68 5.55
C ARG A 8 6.01 -3.83 4.76
N ASN A 9 5.31 -3.49 3.69
CA ASN A 9 4.88 -4.44 2.67
C ASN A 9 5.76 -4.28 1.44
N THR A 10 6.32 -5.37 0.93
CA THR A 10 7.04 -5.36 -0.35
C THR A 10 6.21 -6.14 -1.36
N LEU A 11 5.79 -5.46 -2.43
CA LEU A 11 4.98 -6.08 -3.46
C LEU A 11 5.80 -7.15 -4.20
N PRO A 12 5.33 -8.40 -4.30
CA PRO A 12 6.05 -9.46 -5.01
C PRO A 12 6.11 -9.21 -6.53
N HIS A 13 5.15 -8.45 -7.05
CA HIS A 13 5.08 -8.04 -8.44
C HIS A 13 4.94 -6.52 -8.50
N ALA A 14 5.64 -5.89 -9.47
CA ALA A 14 5.54 -4.45 -9.68
C ALA A 14 4.10 -4.07 -10.03
N CYS A 15 3.56 -3.05 -9.36
CA CYS A 15 2.22 -2.57 -9.62
C CYS A 15 2.25 -1.42 -10.64
N PRO A 16 1.59 -1.54 -11.80
CA PRO A 16 1.62 -0.51 -12.85
C PRO A 16 1.18 0.85 -12.32
N SER A 17 1.90 1.90 -12.71
CA SER A 17 1.64 3.30 -12.32
C SER A 17 1.73 3.63 -10.83
N LEU A 18 1.88 2.67 -9.92
CA LEU A 18 1.94 2.94 -8.48
C LEU A 18 3.09 3.88 -8.09
N GLY A 19 4.27 3.69 -8.68
CA GLY A 19 5.43 4.54 -8.40
C GLY A 19 5.30 5.96 -8.96
N PHE A 20 4.49 6.16 -9.99
CA PHE A 20 4.24 7.47 -10.60
C PHE A 20 3.13 8.22 -9.85
N GLU A 21 2.03 7.53 -9.56
CA GLU A 21 0.87 8.11 -8.87
C GLU A 21 1.13 8.32 -7.37
N ALA A 22 1.96 7.46 -6.75
CA ALA A 22 2.21 7.42 -5.30
C ALA A 22 0.94 7.40 -4.43
N ALA A 23 -0.20 7.02 -5.01
CA ALA A 23 -1.51 6.99 -4.39
C ALA A 23 -2.19 5.66 -4.67
N PHE A 24 -2.77 5.06 -3.65
CA PHE A 24 -3.51 3.81 -3.76
C PHE A 24 -4.62 3.75 -2.72
N THR A 25 -5.68 3.04 -3.06
CA THR A 25 -6.70 2.59 -2.13
C THR A 25 -6.47 1.12 -1.82
N TYR A 26 -7.00 0.65 -0.70
CA TYR A 26 -6.92 -0.73 -0.28
C TYR A 26 -8.28 -1.18 0.27
N SER A 27 -8.61 -2.44 0.05
CA SER A 27 -9.80 -3.07 0.62
C SER A 27 -9.33 -4.22 1.51
N THR A 28 -9.54 -4.09 2.81
CA THR A 28 -9.17 -5.12 3.77
C THR A 28 -10.33 -6.09 3.96
N SER A 29 -10.04 -7.39 3.94
CA SER A 29 -11.05 -8.42 4.20
C SER A 29 -11.46 -8.48 5.69
N LEU A 30 -10.56 -8.03 6.57
CA LEU A 30 -10.74 -7.96 8.02
C LEU A 30 -10.44 -6.54 8.49
N SER A 31 -10.70 -6.20 9.76
CA SER A 31 -10.37 -4.88 10.34
C SER A 31 -8.85 -4.58 10.45
N GLN A 32 -8.02 -5.32 9.70
CA GLN A 32 -6.56 -5.27 9.66
C GLN A 32 -6.11 -5.51 8.21
N LEU A 33 -5.07 -4.80 7.74
CA LEU A 33 -4.43 -5.12 6.46
C LEU A 33 -3.67 -6.43 6.62
N CYS A 34 -4.15 -7.49 5.99
CA CYS A 34 -3.49 -8.78 5.94
C CYS A 34 -2.66 -8.90 4.66
N SER A 35 -1.64 -9.76 4.67
CA SER A 35 -0.71 -9.97 3.56
C SER A 35 -1.35 -10.38 2.22
N THR A 36 -2.64 -10.74 2.22
CA THR A 36 -3.38 -11.19 1.03
C THR A 36 -4.32 -10.12 0.47
N ASP A 37 -4.38 -8.95 1.08
CA ASP A 37 -5.28 -7.88 0.63
C ASP A 37 -4.78 -7.26 -0.70
N ILE A 38 -5.70 -6.65 -1.44
CA ILE A 38 -5.43 -6.06 -2.76
C ILE A 38 -5.40 -4.53 -2.62
N ILE A 39 -4.36 -3.92 -3.17
CA ILE A 39 -4.30 -2.48 -3.39
C ILE A 39 -4.77 -2.16 -4.81
N THR A 40 -5.38 -1.01 -4.97
CA THR A 40 -5.73 -0.45 -6.29
C THR A 40 -5.13 0.92 -6.41
N VAL A 41 -4.33 1.14 -7.45
CA VAL A 41 -3.67 2.43 -7.69
C VAL A 41 -4.73 3.49 -7.98
N ILE A 42 -4.59 4.67 -7.40
CA ILE A 42 -5.45 5.82 -7.72
C ILE A 42 -4.72 6.65 -8.76
N GLN A 43 -5.28 6.74 -9.97
CA GLN A 43 -4.76 7.56 -11.05
C GLN A 43 -5.31 8.99 -10.93
N GLN A 44 -4.42 9.98 -10.96
CA GLN A 44 -4.70 11.41 -10.90
C GLN A 44 -4.64 12.01 -12.31
N GLY A 45 -5.81 12.14 -12.95
CA GLY A 45 -5.90 12.67 -14.32
C GLY A 45 -7.32 13.10 -14.68
N GLY A 46 -7.76 14.24 -14.14
CA GLY A 46 -9.12 14.79 -14.33
C GLY A 46 -10.17 14.28 -13.32
N GLY A 47 -9.73 13.58 -12.27
CA GLY A 47 -10.56 13.03 -11.19
C GLY A 47 -9.94 11.74 -10.62
N PRO A 48 -10.31 11.29 -9.41
CA PRO A 48 -9.79 10.04 -8.85
C PRO A 48 -10.33 8.86 -9.66
N ARG A 49 -9.45 8.20 -10.43
CA ARG A 49 -9.77 6.97 -11.17
C ARG A 49 -9.07 5.79 -10.54
N LEU A 50 -9.74 4.63 -10.54
CA LEU A 50 -9.13 3.37 -10.12
C LEU A 50 -8.32 2.80 -11.29
N GLY A 51 -7.03 2.56 -11.04
CA GLY A 51 -6.08 1.99 -11.97
C GLY A 51 -5.87 0.50 -11.75
N ALA A 52 -4.63 0.04 -11.95
CA ALA A 52 -4.26 -1.36 -11.75
C ALA A 52 -4.47 -1.81 -10.30
N SER A 53 -4.89 -3.06 -10.13
CA SER A 53 -5.01 -3.72 -8.83
C SER A 53 -3.93 -4.78 -8.65
N CYS A 54 -3.29 -4.77 -7.48
CA CYS A 54 -2.16 -5.64 -7.18
C CYS A 54 -2.29 -6.22 -5.77
N GLY A 55 -1.94 -7.49 -5.62
CA GLY A 55 -1.87 -8.13 -4.30
C GLY A 55 -0.75 -7.54 -3.47
N LEU A 56 -1.02 -7.35 -2.18
CA LEU A 56 0.02 -7.07 -1.19
C LEU A 56 0.91 -8.30 -1.00
N GLY A 57 2.15 -8.04 -0.58
CA GLY A 57 3.07 -9.08 -0.14
C GLY A 57 2.97 -9.34 1.35
N SER A 58 4.02 -9.90 1.93
CA SER A 58 4.11 -10.09 3.37
C SER A 58 4.41 -8.77 4.10
N PHE A 59 3.69 -8.51 5.18
CA PHE A 59 4.02 -7.42 6.11
C PHE A 59 5.12 -7.86 7.07
N VAL A 60 6.23 -7.11 7.06
CA VAL A 60 7.34 -7.30 8.01
C VAL A 60 7.44 -6.09 8.95
N PRO A 61 7.79 -6.28 10.24
CA PRO A 61 8.08 -5.17 11.14
C PRO A 61 9.16 -4.27 10.54
N TYR A 62 8.90 -2.96 10.54
CA TYR A 62 9.83 -1.97 10.02
C TYR A 62 9.97 -0.82 11.00
N THR A 63 11.21 -0.53 11.38
CA THR A 63 11.54 0.66 12.16
C THR A 63 12.04 1.71 11.16
N PRO A 64 11.28 2.78 10.88
CA PRO A 64 11.79 3.85 10.03
C PRO A 64 13.03 4.46 10.70
N PRO A 65 14.03 4.88 9.92
CA PRO A 65 15.13 5.67 10.46
C PRO A 65 14.55 6.95 11.11
N PRO A 66 15.21 7.50 12.15
CA PRO A 66 14.79 8.76 12.74
C PRO A 66 14.65 9.80 11.62
N LYS A 67 13.48 10.42 11.55
CA LYS A 67 13.22 11.51 10.62
C LYS A 67 14.06 12.70 11.10
N ASN A 68 15.21 12.93 10.49
CA ASN A 68 15.92 14.19 10.70
C ASN A 68 15.02 15.29 10.11
N GLU A 69 14.55 16.16 11.00
CA GLU A 69 13.70 17.33 10.72
C GLU A 69 14.49 18.45 10.03
#